data_AF-A0A7L3F1X5-F1
#
_entry.id   AF-A0A7L3F1X5-F1
#
_cell.length_a   1.000
_cell.length_b   1.000
_cell.length_c   1.000
_cell.angle_alpha   90.00
_cell.angle_beta   90.00
_cell.angle_gamma   90.00
#
_symmetry.space_group_name_H-M   'P 1'
#
loop_
_entity.id
_entity.type
_entity.pdbx_description
1 polymer ?
#
loop_
_entity_poly.entity_id
_entity_poly.type
_entity_poly.pdbx_seq_one_letter_code
_entity_poly.pdbx_strand_id
1 'polypeptide(L)'
;FGCHWTQAHFRFREPYSGLAYALEAGKGGTRTILMAVQAHIIRYLLFLRDTEHTHLERLCRISRREQGEALAVALAETLWAAGGGVRAVVCLVGTAIHITPSGDYKADSFTERIQLFEFGEKAAAQEFLFAHIHHFRGEGSHGVILFLYSLLFSRTLER
;
A
#
# COMPACT_ATOMS: atom_id res chain seq x y z
N PHE A 1 8.15 4.73 -15.24
CA PHE A 1 7.47 5.76 -14.40
C PHE A 1 8.32 7.03 -14.32
N GLY A 2 7.75 8.22 -14.11
CA GLY A 2 8.52 9.47 -13.89
C GLY A 2 9.14 9.53 -12.48
N CYS A 3 10.06 10.46 -12.21
CA CYS A 3 10.78 10.56 -10.92
C CYS A 3 9.86 10.69 -9.69
N HIS A 4 8.75 11.43 -9.82
CA HIS A 4 7.76 11.58 -8.74
C HIS A 4 7.05 10.27 -8.40
N TRP A 5 6.96 9.33 -9.33
CA TRP A 5 6.34 8.04 -9.10
C TRP A 5 7.30 7.07 -8.42
N THR A 6 8.57 7.06 -8.82
CA THR A 6 9.57 6.16 -8.22
C THR A 6 9.82 6.50 -6.74
N GLN A 7 9.73 7.77 -6.37
CA GLN A 7 9.86 8.21 -4.97
C GLN A 7 8.56 8.08 -4.15
N ALA A 8 7.42 7.81 -4.78
CA ALA A 8 6.13 7.81 -4.10
C ALA A 8 5.92 6.58 -3.22
N HIS A 9 5.53 6.84 -1.98
CA HIS A 9 5.25 5.85 -0.94
C HIS A 9 4.13 6.38 -0.02
N PHE A 10 3.54 5.48 0.77
CA PHE A 10 2.47 5.82 1.72
C PHE A 10 3.05 6.40 3.00
N ARG A 11 3.47 7.66 2.92
CA ARG A 11 4.04 8.40 4.05
C ARG A 11 2.91 8.99 4.91
N PHE A 12 2.83 8.60 6.16
CA PHE A 12 1.98 9.29 7.14
C PHE A 12 2.67 10.53 7.69
N ARG A 13 1.85 11.48 8.16
CA ARG A 13 2.31 12.56 9.04
C ARG A 13 2.79 12.03 10.40
N GLU A 14 3.38 12.93 11.19
CA GLU A 14 3.94 12.62 12.51
C GLU A 14 2.93 11.86 13.39
N PRO A 15 3.31 10.68 13.94
CA PRO A 15 2.51 9.95 14.93
C PRO A 15 2.14 10.84 16.12
N TYR A 16 1.06 10.48 16.81
CA TYR A 16 0.57 11.22 17.98
C TYR A 16 0.19 12.70 17.73
N SER A 17 0.16 13.15 16.47
CA SER A 17 -0.32 14.48 16.08
C SER A 17 -1.83 14.50 15.75
N GLY A 18 -2.41 15.69 15.64
CA GLY A 18 -3.82 15.85 15.23
C GLY A 18 -4.13 15.39 13.81
N LEU A 19 -3.10 15.16 12.97
CA LEU A 19 -3.23 14.64 11.62
C LEU A 19 -2.47 13.32 11.43
N ALA A 20 -2.21 12.57 12.51
CA ALA A 20 -1.45 11.32 12.46
C ALA A 20 -2.08 10.26 11.53
N TYR A 21 -3.37 10.33 11.26
CA TYR A 21 -4.10 9.48 10.31
C TYR A 21 -3.89 9.84 8.84
N ALA A 22 -3.33 11.02 8.54
CA ALA A 22 -3.27 11.55 7.19
C ALA A 22 -1.97 11.17 6.49
N LEU A 23 -2.10 10.74 5.24
CA LEU A 23 -1.00 10.57 4.31
C LEU A 23 -0.52 11.94 3.79
N GLU A 24 0.78 12.11 3.71
CA GLU A 24 1.42 13.22 3.01
C GLU A 24 1.26 13.01 1.51
N ALA A 25 0.54 13.92 0.86
CA ALA A 25 0.34 13.87 -0.58
C ALA A 25 0.97 15.11 -1.23
N GLY A 26 2.04 14.89 -1.99
CA GLY A 26 2.67 15.91 -2.82
C GLY A 26 1.80 16.30 -4.03
N LYS A 27 2.33 17.21 -4.85
CA LYS A 27 1.74 17.54 -6.16
C LYS A 27 2.12 16.44 -7.16
N GLY A 28 1.18 15.97 -7.97
CA GLY A 28 1.45 15.01 -9.05
C GLY A 28 0.41 13.88 -9.19
N GLY A 29 0.66 12.99 -10.16
CA GLY A 29 -0.28 11.93 -10.54
C GLY A 29 -0.48 10.82 -9.49
N THR A 30 0.43 10.66 -8.52
CA THR A 30 0.33 9.66 -7.45
C THR A 30 -0.65 10.06 -6.34
N ARG A 31 -1.02 11.36 -6.26
CA ARG A 31 -1.92 11.88 -5.25
C ARG A 31 -3.29 11.22 -5.28
N THR A 32 -3.82 10.90 -6.45
CA THR A 32 -5.13 10.25 -6.58
C THR A 32 -5.14 8.88 -5.90
N ILE A 33 -4.08 8.08 -6.08
CA ILE A 33 -3.92 6.78 -5.43
C ILE A 33 -3.80 6.95 -3.91
N LEU A 34 -2.97 7.90 -3.46
CA LEU A 34 -2.82 8.20 -2.02
C LEU A 34 -4.15 8.60 -1.39
N MET A 35 -4.95 9.44 -2.06
CA MET A 35 -6.25 9.89 -1.53
C MET A 35 -7.32 8.80 -1.56
N ALA A 36 -7.29 7.90 -2.54
CA ALA A 36 -8.16 6.73 -2.54
C ALA A 36 -7.87 5.85 -1.31
N VAL A 37 -6.60 5.51 -1.07
CA VAL A 37 -6.19 4.72 0.11
C VAL A 37 -6.47 5.48 1.42
N GLN A 38 -6.29 6.81 1.44
CA GLN A 38 -6.61 7.66 2.59
C GLN A 38 -8.07 7.50 3.04
N ALA A 39 -9.01 7.38 2.11
CA ALA A 39 -10.42 7.19 2.44
C ALA A 39 -10.64 5.85 3.16
N HIS A 40 -9.99 4.77 2.72
CA HIS A 40 -10.03 3.47 3.39
C HIS A 40 -9.39 3.51 4.78
N ILE A 41 -8.28 4.22 4.95
CA ILE A 41 -7.63 4.44 6.27
C ILE A 41 -8.60 5.12 7.23
N ILE A 42 -9.23 6.23 6.82
CA ILE A 42 -10.19 6.98 7.65
C ILE A 42 -11.39 6.10 8.00
N ARG A 43 -11.91 5.34 7.02
CA ARG A 43 -13.01 4.39 7.25
C ARG A 43 -12.65 3.34 8.29
N TYR A 44 -11.47 2.73 8.19
CA TYR A 44 -10.99 1.74 9.16
C TYR A 44 -10.93 2.33 10.57
N LEU A 45 -10.26 3.47 10.71
CA LEU A 45 -10.03 4.12 12.00
C LEU A 45 -11.32 4.58 12.68
N LEU A 46 -12.32 5.06 11.92
CA LEU A 46 -13.58 5.53 12.48
C LEU A 46 -14.55 4.40 12.83
N PHE A 47 -14.65 3.37 11.99
CA PHE A 47 -15.79 2.45 12.01
C PHE A 47 -15.45 0.98 12.24
N LEU A 48 -14.24 0.54 11.93
CA LEU A 48 -13.90 -0.89 11.94
C LEU A 48 -12.93 -1.27 13.06
N ARG A 49 -12.04 -0.35 13.46
CA ARG A 49 -11.12 -0.58 14.59
C ARG A 49 -11.89 -0.54 15.89
N ASP A 50 -11.72 -1.59 16.70
CA ASP A 50 -12.26 -1.64 18.05
C ASP A 50 -11.38 -0.81 19.00
N THR A 51 -11.95 0.21 19.63
CA THR A 51 -11.24 1.11 20.55
C THR A 51 -12.19 1.75 21.55
N GLU A 52 -11.67 2.05 22.74
CA GLU A 52 -12.35 2.80 23.80
C GLU A 52 -12.64 4.28 23.46
N HIS A 53 -12.06 4.81 22.37
CA HIS A 53 -12.16 6.24 22.03
C HIS A 53 -13.47 6.54 21.29
N THR A 54 -14.03 7.74 21.48
CA THR A 54 -15.26 8.15 20.81
C THR A 54 -14.98 8.92 19.51
N HIS A 55 -15.63 8.54 18.41
CA HIS A 55 -15.64 9.27 17.13
C HIS A 55 -14.27 9.78 16.62
N LEU A 56 -14.11 11.10 16.44
CA LEU A 56 -12.97 11.76 15.79
C LEU A 56 -11.66 11.60 16.58
N GLU A 57 -11.72 11.31 17.88
CA GLU A 57 -10.52 11.04 18.68
C GLU A 57 -9.76 9.82 18.16
N ARG A 58 -10.44 8.88 17.49
CA ARG A 58 -9.83 7.70 16.87
C ARG A 58 -8.89 8.02 15.71
N LEU A 59 -9.07 9.18 15.08
CA LEU A 59 -8.20 9.71 14.02
C LEU A 59 -7.00 10.45 14.61
N CYS A 60 -7.24 11.13 15.73
CA CYS A 60 -6.21 11.88 16.41
C CYS A 60 -5.28 10.93 17.15
N ARG A 61 -4.01 11.34 17.25
CA ARG A 61 -3.03 10.72 18.15
C ARG A 61 -2.75 9.22 17.93
N ILE A 62 -2.96 8.70 16.72
CA ILE A 62 -2.60 7.31 16.42
C ILE A 62 -1.08 7.11 16.44
N SER A 63 -0.66 5.97 16.98
CA SER A 63 0.73 5.54 17.05
C SER A 63 1.28 5.12 15.68
N ARG A 64 2.61 5.00 15.58
CA ARG A 64 3.28 4.51 14.37
C ARG A 64 2.83 3.09 13.99
N ARG A 65 2.50 2.26 14.99
CA ARG A 65 1.99 0.90 14.81
C ARG A 65 0.58 0.95 14.21
N GLU A 66 -0.31 1.73 14.81
CA GLU A 66 -1.70 1.89 14.32
C GLU A 66 -1.74 2.50 12.92
N GLN A 67 -0.83 3.41 12.57
CA GLN A 67 -0.66 3.88 11.18
C GLN A 67 -0.35 2.72 10.22
N GLY A 68 0.60 1.85 10.59
CA GLY A 68 0.97 0.69 9.79
C GLY A 68 -0.18 -0.31 9.64
N GLU A 69 -0.93 -0.53 10.72
CA GLU A 69 -2.08 -1.42 10.75
C GLU A 69 -3.22 -0.88 9.87
N ALA A 70 -3.57 0.40 10.04
CA ALA A 70 -4.60 1.05 9.23
C ALA A 70 -4.26 1.05 7.74
N LEU A 71 -2.98 1.25 7.40
CA LEU A 71 -2.52 1.12 6.02
C LEU A 71 -2.62 -0.32 5.53
N ALA A 72 -2.16 -1.32 6.30
CA ALA A 72 -2.24 -2.72 5.90
C ALA A 72 -3.69 -3.15 5.62
N VAL A 73 -4.63 -2.77 6.50
CA VAL A 73 -6.06 -3.02 6.31
C VAL A 73 -6.57 -2.34 5.04
N ALA A 74 -6.27 -1.05 4.86
CA ALA A 74 -6.72 -0.30 3.68
C ALA A 74 -6.19 -0.89 2.36
N LEU A 75 -4.91 -1.28 2.32
CA LEU A 75 -4.31 -1.93 1.16
C LEU A 75 -4.96 -3.30 0.91
N ALA A 76 -5.10 -4.13 1.95
CA ALA A 76 -5.70 -5.46 1.85
C ALA A 76 -7.15 -5.39 1.34
N GLU A 77 -7.97 -4.49 1.89
CA GLU A 77 -9.35 -4.28 1.43
C GLU A 77 -9.41 -3.87 -0.03
N THR A 78 -8.52 -2.96 -0.45
CA THR A 78 -8.51 -2.48 -1.84
C THR A 78 -8.07 -3.58 -2.81
N LEU A 79 -7.04 -4.36 -2.46
CA LEU A 79 -6.58 -5.48 -3.28
C LEU A 79 -7.63 -6.60 -3.35
N TRP A 80 -8.27 -6.92 -2.24
CA TRP A 80 -9.32 -7.92 -2.17
C TRP A 80 -10.53 -7.53 -3.02
N ALA A 81 -10.94 -6.26 -2.94
CA ALA A 81 -12.00 -5.73 -3.79
C ALA A 81 -11.61 -5.76 -5.28
N ALA A 82 -10.35 -5.44 -5.62
CA ALA A 82 -9.86 -5.53 -6.98
C ALA A 82 -9.90 -6.96 -7.52
N GLY A 83 -9.56 -7.96 -6.70
CA GLY A 83 -9.65 -9.38 -7.04
C GLY A 83 -11.04 -10.00 -6.89
N GLY A 84 -12.10 -9.21 -6.97
CA GLY A 84 -13.49 -9.68 -6.97
C GLY A 84 -13.92 -10.35 -5.66
N GLY A 85 -13.20 -10.13 -4.56
CA GLY A 85 -13.47 -10.76 -3.29
C GLY A 85 -13.05 -12.23 -3.19
N VAL A 86 -12.22 -12.71 -4.13
CA VAL A 86 -11.76 -14.10 -4.18
C VAL A 86 -10.26 -14.22 -3.91
N ARG A 87 -9.48 -13.21 -4.29
CA ARG A 87 -8.02 -13.22 -4.15
C ARG A 87 -7.43 -11.84 -3.96
N ALA A 88 -6.20 -11.80 -3.45
CA ALA A 88 -5.34 -10.62 -3.47
C ALA A 88 -3.92 -11.03 -3.87
N VAL A 89 -3.25 -10.18 -4.65
CA VAL A 89 -1.85 -10.32 -5.01
C VAL A 89 -1.08 -9.15 -4.44
N VAL A 90 0.01 -9.42 -3.72
CA VAL A 90 0.92 -8.41 -3.17
C VAL A 90 2.26 -8.49 -3.90
N CYS A 91 2.73 -7.37 -4.41
CA CYS A 91 4.03 -7.23 -5.07
C CYS A 91 5.05 -6.62 -4.11
N LEU A 92 6.20 -7.29 -3.93
CA LEU A 92 7.35 -6.76 -3.19
C LEU A 92 8.59 -6.77 -4.07
N VAL A 93 9.57 -5.91 -3.77
CA VAL A 93 10.90 -5.94 -4.41
C VAL A 93 11.78 -6.93 -3.66
N GLY A 94 12.20 -8.00 -4.35
CA GLY A 94 13.16 -8.98 -3.87
C GLY A 94 14.61 -8.66 -4.27
N THR A 95 15.51 -9.59 -3.97
CA THR A 95 16.94 -9.49 -4.35
C THR A 95 17.24 -10.15 -5.70
N ALA A 96 16.45 -11.14 -6.09
CA ALA A 96 16.62 -11.88 -7.33
C ALA A 96 16.15 -11.05 -8.54
N ILE A 97 16.88 -11.13 -9.64
CA ILE A 97 16.48 -10.53 -10.93
C ILE A 97 15.78 -11.61 -11.75
N HIS A 98 14.51 -11.36 -12.06
CA HIS A 98 13.64 -12.27 -12.82
C HIS A 98 13.53 -11.88 -14.30
N ILE A 99 13.89 -10.65 -14.65
CA ILE A 99 13.85 -10.14 -16.03
C ILE A 99 15.24 -9.67 -16.42
N THR A 100 15.79 -10.23 -17.49
CA THR A 100 17.03 -9.72 -18.09
C THR A 100 16.66 -8.59 -19.05
N PRO A 101 17.21 -7.36 -18.87
CA PRO A 101 16.94 -6.26 -19.79
C PRO A 101 17.35 -6.67 -21.21
N SER A 102 16.43 -6.57 -22.17
CA SER A 102 16.70 -6.85 -23.59
C SER A 102 15.92 -5.90 -24.48
N GLY A 103 16.48 -5.58 -25.65
CA GLY A 103 15.87 -4.66 -26.62
C GLY A 103 15.68 -3.25 -26.06
N ASP A 104 14.47 -2.69 -26.28
CA ASP A 104 14.10 -1.32 -25.91
C ASP A 104 13.68 -1.15 -24.43
N TYR A 105 13.73 -2.23 -23.63
CA TYR A 105 13.38 -2.16 -22.22
C TYR A 105 14.48 -1.46 -21.42
N LYS A 106 14.20 -0.24 -20.96
CA LYS A 106 15.06 0.49 -20.04
C LYS A 106 14.82 0.01 -18.62
N ALA A 107 15.79 -0.73 -18.08
CA ALA A 107 15.76 -1.23 -16.72
C ALA A 107 15.55 -0.11 -15.69
N ASP A 108 14.64 -0.32 -14.74
CA ASP A 108 14.38 0.61 -13.63
C ASP A 108 14.85 0.08 -12.27
N SER A 109 15.50 -1.09 -12.26
CA SER A 109 16.17 -1.73 -11.13
C SER A 109 15.28 -2.23 -9.99
N PHE A 110 13.96 -2.05 -10.11
CA PHE A 110 12.99 -2.60 -9.17
C PHE A 110 11.97 -3.51 -9.85
N THR A 111 11.52 -3.20 -11.08
CA THR A 111 10.52 -4.01 -11.79
C THR A 111 11.04 -5.42 -12.08
N GLU A 112 12.32 -5.55 -12.40
CA GLU A 112 12.95 -6.84 -12.71
C GLU A 112 13.08 -7.74 -11.47
N ARG A 113 12.89 -7.19 -10.27
CA ARG A 113 13.05 -7.88 -8.99
C ARG A 113 11.72 -8.09 -8.27
N ILE A 114 10.59 -7.83 -8.93
CA ILE A 114 9.27 -7.97 -8.31
C ILE A 114 8.96 -9.45 -8.06
N GLN A 115 8.56 -9.74 -6.84
CA GLN A 115 8.00 -11.02 -6.41
C GLN A 115 6.51 -10.86 -6.14
N LEU A 116 5.72 -11.86 -6.57
CA LEU A 116 4.27 -11.87 -6.43
C LEU A 116 3.88 -12.88 -5.34
N PHE A 117 3.05 -12.44 -4.41
CA PHE A 117 2.49 -13.26 -3.35
C PHE A 117 0.97 -13.28 -3.50
N GLU A 118 0.40 -14.44 -3.79
CA GLU A 118 -1.05 -14.61 -3.97
C GLU A 118 -1.69 -15.18 -2.71
N PHE A 119 -2.85 -14.63 -2.36
CA PHE A 119 -3.60 -14.98 -1.17
C PHE A 119 -5.06 -15.25 -1.54
N GLY A 120 -5.57 -16.41 -1.12
CA GLY A 120 -6.99 -16.78 -1.22
C GLY A 120 -7.83 -16.35 -0.02
N GLU A 121 -7.24 -15.65 0.96
CA GLU A 121 -7.91 -15.15 2.15
C GLU A 121 -7.51 -13.70 2.44
N LYS A 122 -8.49 -12.82 2.66
CA LYS A 122 -8.24 -11.41 2.97
C LYS A 122 -7.41 -11.22 4.24
N ALA A 123 -7.69 -12.02 5.27
CA ALA A 123 -6.99 -11.93 6.55
C ALA A 123 -5.49 -12.25 6.40
N ALA A 124 -5.16 -13.33 5.68
CA ALA A 124 -3.77 -13.68 5.38
C ALA A 124 -3.04 -12.58 4.59
N ALA A 125 -3.71 -11.98 3.59
CA ALA A 125 -3.14 -10.86 2.84
C ALA A 125 -2.88 -9.64 3.75
N GLN A 126 -3.80 -9.33 4.67
CA GLN A 126 -3.66 -8.24 5.62
C GLN A 126 -2.49 -8.46 6.59
N GLU A 127 -2.37 -9.66 7.17
CA GLU A 127 -1.26 -10.01 8.06
C GLU A 127 0.08 -9.90 7.34
N PHE A 128 0.15 -10.40 6.10
CA PHE A 128 1.34 -10.30 5.27
C PHE A 128 1.70 -8.84 4.97
N LEU A 129 0.72 -8.01 4.58
CA LEU A 129 0.92 -6.58 4.33
C LEU A 129 1.40 -5.84 5.59
N PHE A 130 0.85 -6.17 6.75
CA PHE A 130 1.28 -5.56 8.01
C PHE A 130 2.72 -5.92 8.36
N ALA A 131 3.12 -7.19 8.20
CA ALA A 131 4.50 -7.63 8.41
C ALA A 131 5.49 -6.94 7.45
N HIS A 132 5.07 -6.67 6.21
CA HIS A 132 5.90 -6.09 5.15
C HIS A 132 5.62 -4.61 4.88
N ILE A 133 4.95 -3.92 5.80
CA ILE A 133 4.40 -2.57 5.55
C ILE A 133 5.47 -1.53 5.19
N HIS A 134 6.71 -1.75 5.61
CA HIS A 134 7.86 -0.88 5.32
C HIS A 134 8.17 -0.79 3.82
N HIS A 135 7.85 -1.81 3.03
CA HIS A 135 7.96 -1.77 1.56
C HIS A 135 6.93 -0.84 0.90
N PHE A 136 5.90 -0.40 1.64
CA PHE A 136 4.87 0.50 1.13
C PHE A 136 5.02 1.92 1.70
N ARG A 137 5.50 2.06 2.94
CA ARG A 137 5.65 3.36 3.63
C ARG A 137 7.07 3.91 3.69
N GLY A 138 8.07 3.12 3.32
CA GLY A 138 9.49 3.50 3.42
C GLY A 138 9.89 4.50 2.35
N GLU A 139 10.80 5.41 2.67
CA GLU A 139 11.43 6.26 1.67
C GLU A 139 12.24 5.39 0.69
N GLY A 140 12.12 5.67 -0.61
CA GLY A 140 12.77 4.87 -1.66
C GLY A 140 12.16 3.47 -1.89
N SER A 141 11.05 3.14 -1.24
CA SER A 141 10.43 1.81 -1.34
C SER A 141 9.65 1.57 -2.63
N HIS A 142 9.34 2.63 -3.40
CA HIS A 142 8.45 2.57 -4.57
C HIS A 142 7.02 2.10 -4.21
N GLY A 143 6.59 2.28 -2.96
CA GLY A 143 5.37 1.70 -2.40
C GLY A 143 4.09 1.96 -3.20
N VAL A 144 3.94 3.13 -3.82
CA VAL A 144 2.76 3.42 -4.65
C VAL A 144 2.78 2.62 -5.96
N ILE A 145 3.95 2.43 -6.57
CA ILE A 145 4.09 1.60 -7.79
C ILE A 145 3.87 0.13 -7.45
N LEU A 146 4.45 -0.36 -6.34
CA LEU A 146 4.24 -1.74 -5.87
C LEU A 146 2.77 -2.02 -5.60
N PHE A 147 2.06 -1.07 -4.98
CA PHE A 147 0.63 -1.19 -4.78
C PHE A 147 -0.16 -1.19 -6.10
N LEU A 148 0.24 -0.38 -7.08
CA LEU A 148 -0.39 -0.38 -8.40
C LEU A 148 -0.22 -1.72 -9.13
N TYR A 149 0.98 -2.31 -9.09
CA TYR A 149 1.19 -3.65 -9.64
C TYR A 149 0.37 -4.70 -8.89
N SER A 150 0.32 -4.62 -7.56
CA SER A 150 -0.51 -5.49 -6.71
C SER A 150 -1.98 -5.43 -7.15
N LEU A 151 -2.51 -4.24 -7.41
CA LEU A 151 -3.89 -4.05 -7.91
C LEU A 151 -4.12 -4.70 -9.28
N LEU A 152 -3.20 -4.48 -10.23
CA LEU A 152 -3.28 -5.04 -11.57
C LEU A 152 -3.30 -6.57 -11.55
N PHE A 153 -2.41 -7.19 -10.78
CA PHE A 153 -2.35 -8.65 -10.67
C PHE A 153 -3.52 -9.22 -9.87
N SER A 154 -4.01 -8.52 -8.83
CA SER A 154 -5.20 -8.95 -8.08
C SER A 154 -6.44 -9.02 -8.98
N ARG A 155 -6.67 -8.01 -9.81
CA ARG A 155 -7.85 -7.89 -10.68
C ARG A 155 -7.94 -8.95 -11.79
N THR A 156 -6.84 -9.66 -12.09
CA THR A 156 -6.57 -10.40 -13.33
C THR A 156 -6.24 -9.47 -14.50
N LEU A 157 -5.05 -9.68 -15.08
CA LEU A 157 -4.85 -9.65 -16.51
C LEU A 157 -4.75 -11.14 -16.83
N GLU A 158 -5.77 -11.76 -17.42
CA GLU A 158 -5.63 -13.19 -17.77
C GLU A 158 -4.36 -13.40 -18.62
N ARG A 159 -3.69 -14.52 -18.32
CA ARG A 159 -2.40 -14.94 -18.89
C ARG A 159 -2.63 -15.82 -20.10
#